data_AF-A0A2M9BTM9-F1
#
_entry.id   AF-A0A2M9BTM9-F1
#
_cell.length_a   1.000
_cell.length_b   1.000
_cell.length_c   1.000
_cell.angle_alpha   90.00
_cell.angle_beta   90.00
_cell.angle_gamma   90.00
#
_symmetry.space_group_name_H-M   'P 1'
#
loop_
_entity.id
_entity.type
_entity.pdbx_description
1 polymer ?
#
loop_
_entity_poly.entity_id
_entity_poly.type
_entity_poly.pdbx_seq_one_letter_code
_entity_poly.pdbx_strand_id
1 'polypeptide(L)'
;MPRKFSRHRGPRAYQNIQQLVRAHFGLSQPDVARLLHLTRATVAMDERGERSMPTAAWFRFHHLTQVLPVPDGPAPVPAPAPLRLSEQEQDTLRLRLKDIEREEYPLRQKLTRCQTQLAQARLRLQALPALHLAYPDERGQQWLADFAAEAHEVLDRNSGTPAILALRLRVLAFEAAEIVPLLAEAAPPTK
;
A
#
# COMPACT_ATOMS: atom_id res chain seq x y z
N MET A 1 -20.15 26.93 9.41
CA MET A 1 -20.95 26.51 8.24
C MET A 1 -20.40 25.19 7.69
N PRO A 2 -20.96 24.03 8.07
CA PRO A 2 -20.44 22.74 7.61
C PRO A 2 -20.94 22.40 6.20
N ARG A 3 -19.99 22.14 5.29
CA ARG A 3 -20.25 21.61 3.94
C ARG A 3 -20.76 20.17 4.06
N LYS A 4 -22.00 19.93 3.62
CA LYS A 4 -22.59 18.60 3.50
C LYS A 4 -21.93 17.86 2.35
N PHE A 5 -21.15 16.82 2.66
CA PHE A 5 -20.70 15.87 1.64
C PHE A 5 -21.88 14.99 1.20
N SER A 6 -21.96 14.82 -0.11
CA SER A 6 -23.05 14.15 -0.80
C SER A 6 -23.18 12.68 -0.38
N ARG A 7 -24.44 12.27 -0.21
CA ARG A 7 -24.87 10.93 0.18
C ARG A 7 -24.33 9.87 -0.79
N HIS A 8 -23.95 8.72 -0.23
CA HIS A 8 -23.71 7.49 -0.96
C HIS A 8 -24.79 7.27 -2.03
N ARG A 9 -24.38 7.27 -3.30
CA ARG A 9 -25.20 6.69 -4.37
C ARG A 9 -25.16 5.19 -4.15
N GLY A 10 -26.31 4.61 -3.78
CA GLY A 10 -26.52 3.17 -3.93
C GLY A 10 -26.35 2.73 -5.39
N PRO A 11 -26.31 1.41 -5.66
CA PRO A 11 -26.19 0.88 -7.00
C PRO A 11 -27.30 1.46 -7.88
N ARG A 12 -26.90 2.19 -8.93
CA ARG A 12 -27.84 2.70 -9.92
C ARG A 12 -28.33 1.52 -10.74
N ALA A 13 -29.64 1.34 -10.84
CA ALA A 13 -30.23 0.45 -11.83
C ALA A 13 -29.74 0.89 -13.22
N TYR A 14 -29.01 0.00 -13.90
CA TYR A 14 -28.57 0.23 -15.27
C TYR A 14 -29.82 0.18 -16.17
N GLN A 15 -30.11 1.27 -16.87
CA GLN A 15 -31.33 1.39 -17.68
C GLN A 15 -31.17 0.73 -19.05
N ASN A 16 -29.93 0.43 -19.47
CA ASN A 16 -29.65 -0.26 -20.71
C ASN A 16 -28.39 -1.15 -20.58
N ILE A 17 -28.23 -2.07 -21.53
CA ILE A 17 -27.11 -3.02 -21.58
C ILE A 17 -25.75 -2.34 -21.77
N GLN A 18 -25.69 -1.17 -22.40
CA GLN A 18 -24.44 -0.42 -22.62
C GLN A 18 -23.86 0.17 -21.34
N GLN A 19 -24.71 0.70 -20.48
CA GLN A 19 -24.31 1.20 -19.17
C GLN A 19 -23.78 0.05 -18.30
N LEU A 20 -24.36 -1.15 -18.44
CA LEU A 20 -23.90 -2.35 -17.74
C LEU A 20 -22.53 -2.82 -18.26
N VAL A 21 -22.32 -2.86 -19.59
CA VAL A 21 -21.00 -3.12 -20.19
C VAL A 21 -19.95 -2.12 -19.72
N ARG A 22 -20.27 -0.83 -19.73
CA ARG A 22 -19.35 0.22 -19.28
C ARG A 22 -18.96 0.07 -17.82
N ALA A 23 -19.93 -0.21 -16.96
CA ALA A 23 -19.66 -0.40 -15.55
C ALA A 23 -18.83 -1.65 -15.27
N HIS A 24 -19.12 -2.75 -15.97
CA HIS A 24 -18.41 -4.02 -15.80
C HIS A 24 -16.93 -3.92 -16.22
N PHE A 25 -16.65 -3.27 -17.36
CA PHE A 25 -15.28 -3.15 -17.89
C PHE A 25 -14.56 -1.85 -17.50
N GLY A 26 -15.18 -1.00 -16.67
CA GLY A 26 -14.60 0.31 -16.31
C GLY A 26 -14.45 1.28 -17.48
N LEU A 27 -15.23 1.14 -18.55
CA LEU A 27 -15.12 1.94 -19.77
C LEU A 27 -15.86 3.28 -19.67
N SER A 28 -15.18 4.36 -20.06
CA SER A 28 -15.85 5.65 -20.25
C SER A 28 -16.67 5.65 -21.56
N GLN A 29 -17.64 6.57 -21.69
CA GLN A 29 -18.43 6.70 -22.93
C GLN A 29 -17.54 6.99 -24.16
N PRO A 30 -16.48 7.83 -24.09
CA PRO A 30 -15.49 7.97 -25.16
C PRO A 30 -14.75 6.68 -25.53
N ASP A 31 -14.54 5.75 -24.59
CA ASP A 31 -13.83 4.50 -24.85
C ASP A 31 -14.72 3.53 -25.62
N VAL A 32 -16.01 3.45 -25.26
CA VAL A 32 -17.01 2.67 -26.02
C VAL A 32 -17.19 3.23 -27.43
N ALA A 33 -17.23 4.56 -27.58
CA ALA A 33 -17.32 5.19 -28.89
C ALA A 33 -16.13 4.79 -29.79
N ARG A 34 -14.91 4.81 -29.24
CA ARG A 34 -13.70 4.36 -29.95
C ARG A 34 -13.75 2.88 -30.31
N LEU A 35 -14.14 2.02 -29.36
CA LEU A 35 -14.23 0.57 -29.54
C LEU A 35 -15.25 0.18 -30.62
N LEU A 36 -16.36 0.90 -30.72
CA LEU A 36 -17.43 0.62 -31.68
C LEU A 36 -17.24 1.34 -33.03
N HIS A 37 -16.22 2.18 -33.16
CA HIS A 37 -16.01 3.11 -34.27
C HIS A 37 -17.20 4.05 -34.50
N LEU A 38 -17.76 4.59 -33.42
CA LEU A 38 -18.87 5.53 -33.42
C LEU A 38 -18.45 6.87 -32.82
N THR A 39 -19.24 7.92 -33.09
CA THR A 39 -19.06 9.18 -32.37
C THR A 39 -19.63 9.05 -30.96
N ARG A 40 -19.09 9.84 -30.01
CA ARG A 40 -19.62 9.92 -28.65
C ARG A 40 -21.11 10.31 -28.64
N ALA A 41 -21.53 11.18 -29.55
CA ALA A 41 -22.93 11.61 -29.68
C ALA A 41 -23.83 10.43 -30.07
N THR A 42 -23.40 9.60 -31.02
CA THR A 42 -24.15 8.41 -31.45
C THR A 42 -24.34 7.42 -30.30
N VAL A 43 -23.29 7.18 -29.50
CA VAL A 43 -23.39 6.32 -28.30
C VAL A 43 -24.34 6.93 -27.27
N ALA A 44 -24.30 8.24 -27.05
CA ALA A 44 -25.20 8.91 -26.12
C ALA A 44 -26.67 8.85 -26.53
N MET A 45 -26.97 8.95 -27.83
CA MET A 45 -28.34 8.85 -28.36
C MET A 45 -28.88 7.43 -28.26
N ASP A 46 -28.04 6.42 -28.55
CA ASP A 46 -28.40 5.02 -28.39
C ASP A 46 -28.64 4.66 -26.91
N GLU A 47 -27.79 5.17 -26.01
CA GLU A 47 -27.98 4.97 -24.57
C GLU A 47 -29.30 5.55 -24.04
N ARG A 48 -29.85 6.57 -24.71
CA ARG A 48 -31.14 7.19 -24.37
C ARG A 48 -32.33 6.56 -25.11
N GLY A 49 -32.08 5.63 -26.03
CA GLY A 49 -33.11 5.07 -26.90
C GLY A 49 -33.62 6.03 -27.98
N GLU A 50 -32.92 7.15 -28.21
CA GLU A 50 -33.30 8.15 -29.23
C GLU A 50 -32.92 7.68 -30.64
N ARG A 51 -31.84 6.91 -30.77
CA ARG A 51 -31.37 6.40 -32.06
C ARG A 51 -30.57 5.11 -31.91
N SER A 52 -31.03 4.04 -32.57
CA SER A 52 -30.34 2.75 -32.56
C SER A 52 -28.96 2.83 -33.20
N MET A 53 -28.00 2.12 -32.61
CA MET A 53 -26.66 1.96 -33.20
C MET A 53 -26.70 1.21 -34.54
N PRO A 54 -25.74 1.47 -35.45
CA PRO A 54 -25.61 0.69 -36.68
C PRO A 54 -25.37 -0.79 -36.41
N THR A 55 -25.93 -1.68 -37.23
CA THR A 55 -25.86 -3.14 -37.07
C THR A 55 -24.42 -3.67 -36.94
N ALA A 56 -23.47 -3.11 -37.68
CA ALA A 56 -22.05 -3.50 -37.58
C ALA A 56 -21.43 -3.14 -36.23
N ALA A 57 -21.83 -2.02 -35.62
CA ALA A 57 -21.42 -1.65 -34.26
C ALA A 57 -22.12 -2.54 -33.23
N TRP A 58 -23.39 -2.90 -33.48
CA TRP A 58 -24.14 -3.83 -32.64
C TRP A 58 -23.49 -5.21 -32.57
N PHE A 59 -23.02 -5.77 -33.68
CA PHE A 59 -22.32 -7.07 -33.64
C PHE A 59 -21.03 -7.02 -32.81
N ARG A 60 -20.24 -5.95 -32.91
CA ARG A 60 -19.05 -5.75 -32.06
C ARG A 60 -19.43 -5.61 -30.60
N PHE A 61 -20.50 -4.86 -30.32
CA PHE A 61 -21.01 -4.66 -28.98
C PHE A 61 -21.59 -5.98 -28.40
N HIS A 62 -22.25 -6.79 -29.22
CA HIS A 62 -22.86 -8.05 -28.82
C HIS A 62 -21.83 -9.03 -28.25
N HIS A 63 -20.62 -9.10 -28.81
CA HIS A 63 -19.55 -9.91 -28.22
C HIS A 63 -19.18 -9.49 -26.80
N LEU A 64 -19.19 -8.18 -26.50
CA LEU A 64 -18.95 -7.69 -25.14
C LEU A 64 -20.08 -8.07 -24.19
N THR A 65 -21.32 -8.13 -24.70
CA THR A 65 -22.47 -8.53 -23.89
C THR A 65 -22.46 -10.00 -23.50
N GLN A 66 -21.81 -10.87 -24.29
CA GLN A 66 -21.68 -12.30 -23.97
C GLN A 66 -20.76 -12.59 -22.78
N VAL A 67 -19.89 -11.64 -22.43
CA VAL A 67 -18.96 -11.75 -21.29
C VAL A 67 -19.59 -11.15 -20.02
N LEU A 68 -20.76 -10.49 -20.14
CA LEU A 68 -21.45 -9.96 -18.98
C LEU A 68 -22.03 -11.09 -18.13
N PRO A 69 -21.96 -10.96 -16.79
CA PRO A 69 -22.65 -11.90 -15.91
C PRO A 69 -24.16 -11.85 -16.19
N VAL A 70 -24.77 -13.01 -16.40
CA VAL A 70 -26.22 -13.16 -16.59
C VAL A 70 -26.95 -12.58 -15.37
N PRO A 71 -28.01 -11.78 -15.53
CA PRO A 71 -28.62 -11.01 -14.43
C PRO A 71 -29.45 -11.83 -13.42
N ASP A 72 -29.26 -13.14 -13.31
CA ASP A 72 -29.94 -13.97 -12.32
C ASP A 72 -29.00 -14.42 -11.20
N GLY A 73 -29.07 -13.68 -10.09
CA GLY A 73 -28.46 -14.04 -8.80
C GLY A 73 -26.99 -13.62 -8.64
N PRO A 74 -26.50 -13.54 -7.39
CA PRO A 74 -25.07 -13.36 -7.14
C PRO A 74 -24.35 -14.59 -7.69
N ALA A 75 -23.85 -14.48 -8.93
CA ALA A 75 -22.94 -15.45 -9.48
C ALA A 75 -21.80 -15.62 -8.47
N PRO A 76 -21.39 -16.86 -8.13
CA PRO A 76 -20.18 -17.07 -7.36
C PRO A 76 -19.08 -16.31 -8.11
N VAL A 77 -18.48 -15.31 -7.45
CA VAL A 77 -17.26 -14.70 -7.96
C VAL A 77 -16.32 -15.87 -8.22
N PRO A 78 -15.87 -16.10 -9.48
CA PRO A 78 -14.94 -17.18 -9.73
C PRO A 78 -13.78 -16.98 -8.77
N ALA A 79 -13.52 -17.98 -7.94
CA ALA A 79 -12.37 -17.94 -7.05
C ALA A 79 -11.17 -17.55 -7.91
N PRO A 80 -10.40 -16.52 -7.53
CA PRO A 80 -9.25 -16.11 -8.31
C PRO A 80 -8.42 -17.36 -8.59
N ALA A 81 -8.13 -17.60 -9.88
CA ALA A 81 -7.37 -18.77 -10.27
C ALA A 81 -6.04 -18.75 -9.47
N PRO A 82 -5.58 -19.90 -8.95
CA PRO A 82 -4.35 -19.96 -8.18
C PRO A 82 -3.23 -19.34 -8.99
N LEU A 83 -2.51 -18.39 -8.40
CA LEU A 83 -1.47 -17.63 -9.08
C LEU A 83 -0.33 -18.60 -9.40
N ARG A 84 -0.31 -19.13 -10.63
CA ARG A 84 0.78 -20.01 -11.08
C ARG A 84 1.99 -19.16 -11.43
N LEU A 85 2.84 -18.95 -10.44
CA LEU A 85 4.15 -18.33 -10.65
C LEU A 85 5.03 -19.25 -11.49
N SER A 86 5.64 -18.70 -12.54
CA SER A 86 6.72 -19.34 -13.28
C SER A 86 7.93 -19.61 -12.37
N GLU A 87 8.79 -20.55 -12.77
CA GLU A 87 10.02 -20.86 -12.03
C GLU A 87 10.91 -19.62 -11.83
N GLN A 88 11.01 -18.77 -12.86
CA GLN A 88 11.77 -17.52 -12.79
C GLN A 88 11.19 -16.51 -11.78
N GLU A 89 9.86 -16.39 -11.70
CA GLU A 89 9.20 -15.54 -10.71
C GLU A 89 9.41 -16.06 -9.28
N GLN A 90 9.32 -17.38 -9.08
CA GLN A 90 9.62 -18.00 -7.80
C GLN A 90 11.08 -17.76 -7.39
N ASP A 91 12.03 -17.89 -8.30
CA ASP A 91 13.44 -17.62 -8.02
C ASP A 91 13.69 -16.15 -7.66
N THR A 92 13.02 -15.23 -8.35
CA THR A 92 13.07 -13.80 -8.03
C THR A 92 12.57 -13.54 -6.60
N LEU A 93 11.44 -14.16 -6.22
CA LEU A 93 10.91 -14.05 -4.86
C LEU A 93 11.82 -14.68 -3.80
N ARG A 94 12.43 -15.83 -4.08
CA ARG A 94 13.42 -16.48 -3.20
C ARG A 94 14.67 -15.61 -3.00
N LEU A 95 15.15 -14.98 -4.07
CA LEU A 95 16.25 -14.02 -3.98
C LEU A 95 15.87 -12.82 -3.13
N ARG A 96 14.66 -12.28 -3.32
CA ARG A 96 14.18 -11.16 -2.51
C ARG A 96 14.11 -11.49 -1.02
N LEU A 97 13.65 -12.69 -0.64
CA LEU A 97 13.67 -13.12 0.76
C LEU A 97 15.09 -13.12 1.36
N LYS A 98 16.08 -13.63 0.62
CA LYS A 98 17.49 -13.61 1.06
C LYS A 98 18.02 -12.18 1.21
N ASP A 99 17.59 -11.27 0.34
CA ASP A 99 17.99 -9.87 0.43
C ASP A 99 17.34 -9.17 1.63
N ILE A 100 16.06 -9.45 1.91
CA ILE A 100 15.37 -8.96 3.12
C ILE A 100 16.13 -9.39 4.38
N GLU A 101 16.51 -10.67 4.50
CA GLU A 101 17.28 -11.17 5.63
C GLU A 101 18.62 -10.43 5.82
N ARG A 102 19.31 -10.15 4.70
CA ARG A 102 20.58 -9.41 4.70
C ARG A 102 20.40 -7.94 5.09
N GLU A 103 19.31 -7.31 4.67
CA GLU A 103 18.97 -5.93 5.00
C GLU A 103 18.54 -5.77 6.47
N GLU A 104 17.86 -6.77 7.02
CA GLU A 104 17.27 -6.72 8.35
C GLU A 104 18.34 -6.65 9.45
N TYR A 105 19.38 -7.47 9.35
CA TYR A 105 20.44 -7.56 10.37
C TYR A 105 21.10 -6.21 10.70
N PRO A 106 21.67 -5.45 9.74
CA PRO A 106 22.28 -4.16 10.05
C PRO A 106 21.27 -3.12 10.54
N LEU A 107 20.00 -3.20 10.15
CA LEU A 107 18.95 -2.31 10.66
C LEU A 107 18.65 -2.59 12.14
N ARG A 108 18.56 -3.86 12.54
CA ARG A 108 18.41 -4.24 13.95
C ARG A 108 19.58 -3.75 14.79
N GLN A 109 20.81 -3.94 14.32
CA GLN A 109 22.01 -3.45 15.02
C GLN A 109 22.00 -1.92 15.18
N LYS A 110 21.67 -1.18 14.12
CA LYS A 110 21.55 0.27 14.15
C LYS A 110 20.49 0.73 15.14
N LEU A 111 19.33 0.05 15.16
CA LEU A 111 18.24 0.37 16.08
C LEU A 111 18.69 0.18 17.54
N THR A 112 19.26 -0.98 17.87
CA THR A 112 19.78 -1.26 19.21
C THR A 112 20.82 -0.22 19.64
N ARG A 113 21.78 0.10 18.77
CA ARG A 113 22.80 1.12 19.07
C ARG A 113 22.17 2.49 19.36
N CYS A 114 21.24 2.93 18.52
CA CYS A 114 20.56 4.22 18.68
C CYS A 114 19.74 4.25 19.99
N GLN A 115 19.02 3.16 20.29
CA GLN A 115 18.25 3.04 21.53
C GLN A 115 19.15 3.07 22.78
N THR A 116 20.29 2.36 22.75
CA THR A 116 21.27 2.39 23.85
C THR A 116 21.83 3.79 24.06
N GLN A 117 22.19 4.51 23.00
CA GLN A 117 22.70 5.89 23.08
C GLN A 117 21.66 6.83 23.67
N LEU A 118 20.40 6.75 23.22
CA LEU A 118 19.29 7.54 23.76
C LEU A 118 19.02 7.21 25.23
N ALA A 119 19.06 5.93 25.62
CA ALA A 119 18.89 5.52 27.01
C ALA A 119 20.02 6.07 27.91
N GLN A 120 21.27 5.97 27.46
CA GLN A 120 22.42 6.53 28.17
C GLN A 120 22.31 8.05 28.33
N ALA A 121 21.94 8.78 27.27
CA ALA A 121 21.74 10.23 27.35
C ALA A 121 20.65 10.61 28.36
N ARG A 122 19.54 9.89 28.40
CA ARG A 122 18.48 10.10 29.41
C ARG A 122 18.97 9.83 30.82
N LEU A 123 19.69 8.72 31.04
CA LEU A 123 20.27 8.39 32.35
C LEU A 123 21.24 9.48 32.82
N ARG A 124 22.08 10.01 31.92
CA ARG A 124 22.98 11.14 32.22
C ARG A 124 22.21 12.36 32.71
N LEU A 125 21.16 12.77 31.98
CA LEU A 125 20.33 13.92 32.37
C LEU A 125 19.59 13.68 33.69
N GLN A 126 19.12 12.46 33.93
CA GLN A 126 18.47 12.09 35.20
C GLN A 126 19.43 12.14 36.40
N ALA A 127 20.73 11.90 36.18
CA ALA A 127 21.75 11.97 37.22
C ALA A 127 22.18 13.40 37.57
N LEU A 128 21.89 14.39 36.72
CA LEU A 128 22.34 15.78 36.91
C LEU A 128 22.04 16.37 38.29
N PRO A 129 20.84 16.21 38.88
CA PRO A 129 20.56 16.80 40.19
C PRO A 129 21.48 16.26 41.30
N ALA A 130 21.75 14.95 41.30
CA ALA A 130 22.67 14.35 42.27
C ALA A 130 24.11 14.81 42.03
N LEU A 131 24.51 14.97 40.77
CA LEU A 131 25.84 15.44 40.41
C LEU A 131 26.04 16.93 40.77
N HIS A 132 25.02 17.78 40.64
CA HIS A 132 25.10 19.18 41.08
C HIS A 132 25.35 19.31 42.58
N LEU A 133 24.81 18.39 43.40
CA LEU A 133 25.08 18.34 44.85
C LEU A 133 26.51 17.87 45.15
N ALA A 134 27.07 16.99 44.32
CA ALA A 134 28.41 16.44 44.50
C ALA A 134 29.53 17.40 44.05
N TYR A 135 29.26 18.29 43.08
CA TYR A 135 30.23 19.19 42.47
C TYR A 135 29.78 20.67 42.55
N PRO A 136 29.75 21.28 43.74
CA PRO A 136 29.21 22.64 43.92
C PRO A 136 30.13 23.76 43.40
N ASP A 137 31.40 23.48 43.11
CA ASP A 137 32.38 24.47 42.66
C ASP A 137 32.16 24.90 41.20
N GLU A 138 32.60 26.11 40.84
CA GLU A 138 32.40 26.69 39.49
C GLU A 138 32.92 25.79 38.37
N ARG A 139 34.08 25.15 38.57
CA ARG A 139 34.65 24.24 37.58
C ARG A 139 33.80 22.98 37.43
N GLY A 140 33.31 22.43 38.54
CA GLY A 140 32.32 21.36 38.56
C GLY A 140 31.04 21.72 37.80
N GLN A 141 30.49 22.92 38.04
CA GLN A 141 29.30 23.41 37.35
C GLN A 141 29.51 23.57 35.84
N GLN A 142 30.67 24.10 35.40
CA GLN A 142 30.99 24.20 33.98
C GLN A 142 31.05 22.81 33.32
N TRP A 143 31.72 21.86 33.97
CA TRP A 143 31.78 20.49 33.48
C TRP A 143 30.39 19.83 33.39
N LEU A 144 29.51 20.08 34.37
CA LEU A 144 28.12 19.59 34.35
C LEU A 144 27.30 20.20 33.21
N ALA A 145 27.54 21.47 32.87
CA ALA A 145 26.91 22.11 31.73
C ALA A 145 27.32 21.44 30.41
N ASP A 146 28.61 21.18 30.22
CA ASP A 146 29.13 20.47 29.04
C ASP A 146 28.58 19.04 28.96
N PHE A 147 28.56 18.33 30.09
CA PHE A 147 28.01 16.98 30.21
C PHE A 147 26.51 16.91 29.86
N ALA A 148 25.73 17.90 30.29
CA ALA A 148 24.32 18.03 29.94
C ALA A 148 24.13 18.35 28.46
N ALA A 149 24.92 19.29 27.93
CA ALA A 149 24.88 19.69 26.53
C ALA A 149 25.16 18.51 25.59
N GLU A 150 26.18 17.70 25.87
CA GLU A 150 26.46 16.48 25.10
C GLU A 150 25.29 15.49 25.11
N ALA A 151 24.64 15.30 26.27
CA ALA A 151 23.50 14.40 26.38
C ALA A 151 22.29 14.91 25.58
N HIS A 152 22.02 16.22 25.63
CA HIS A 152 20.98 16.84 24.80
C HIS A 152 21.29 16.71 23.31
N GLU A 153 22.53 16.93 22.88
CA GLU A 153 22.94 16.77 21.49
C GLU A 153 22.70 15.35 20.98
N VAL A 154 22.99 14.33 21.80
CA VAL A 154 22.71 12.93 21.45
C VAL A 154 21.20 12.69 21.27
N LEU A 155 20.36 13.27 22.13
CA LEU A 155 18.90 13.16 22.02
C LEU A 155 18.38 13.83 20.74
N ASP A 156 18.85 15.03 20.45
CA ASP A 156 18.41 15.81 19.29
C ASP A 156 18.86 15.16 17.98
N ARG A 157 20.14 14.80 17.88
CA ARG A 157 20.72 14.15 16.70
C ARG A 157 20.03 12.83 16.36
N ASN A 158 19.58 12.08 17.36
CA ASN A 158 18.93 10.80 17.18
C ASN A 158 17.40 10.88 17.27
N SER A 159 16.82 12.09 17.33
CA SER A 159 15.38 12.27 17.36
C SER A 159 14.73 11.62 16.12
N GLY A 160 13.70 10.79 16.35
CA GLY A 160 12.97 10.09 15.28
C GLY A 160 13.72 8.94 14.59
N THR A 161 15.05 8.84 14.69
CA THR A 161 15.84 7.77 14.04
C THR A 161 15.39 6.36 14.45
N PRO A 162 15.15 6.05 15.75
CA PRO A 162 14.62 4.75 16.14
C PRO A 162 13.26 4.42 15.50
N ALA A 163 12.37 5.42 15.38
CA ALA A 163 11.04 5.22 14.81
C ALA A 163 11.11 4.88 13.31
N ILE A 164 11.99 5.54 12.58
CA ILE A 164 12.24 5.26 11.15
C ILE A 164 12.83 3.85 10.97
N LEU A 165 13.83 3.48 11.77
CA LEU A 165 14.44 2.15 11.71
C LEU A 165 13.42 1.05 12.05
N ALA A 166 12.61 1.24 13.09
CA ALA A 166 11.54 0.32 13.47
C ALA A 166 10.45 0.22 12.39
N LEU A 167 10.11 1.33 11.72
CA LEU A 167 9.19 1.30 10.58
C LEU A 167 9.75 0.48 9.41
N ARG A 168 11.02 0.69 9.04
CA ARG A 168 11.68 -0.08 7.97
C ARG A 168 11.70 -1.58 8.28
N LEU A 169 12.05 -1.96 9.50
CA LEU A 169 12.00 -3.36 9.94
C LEU A 169 10.59 -3.96 9.81
N ARG A 170 9.54 -3.21 10.16
CA ARG A 170 8.14 -3.67 9.98
C ARG A 170 7.76 -3.85 8.51
N VAL A 171 8.21 -2.96 7.63
CA VAL A 171 7.96 -3.08 6.18
C VAL A 171 8.65 -4.32 5.62
N LEU A 172 9.91 -4.57 5.98
CA LEU A 172 10.65 -5.77 5.56
C LEU A 172 9.98 -7.05 6.08
N ALA A 173 9.55 -7.05 7.34
CA ALA A 173 8.84 -8.20 7.91
C ALA A 173 7.49 -8.45 7.23
N PHE A 174 6.75 -7.40 6.89
CA PHE A 174 5.51 -7.50 6.12
C PHE A 174 5.77 -8.06 4.72
N GLU A 175 6.76 -7.51 4.00
CA GLU A 175 7.13 -7.99 2.67
C GLU A 175 7.51 -9.48 2.69
N ALA A 176 8.34 -9.91 3.64
CA ALA A 176 8.68 -11.32 3.80
C ALA A 176 7.45 -12.19 4.10
N ALA A 177 6.54 -11.72 4.96
CA ALA A 177 5.30 -12.42 5.30
C ALA A 177 4.34 -12.58 4.11
N GLU A 178 4.36 -11.66 3.14
CA GLU A 178 3.58 -11.76 1.90
C GLU A 178 4.25 -12.66 0.85
N ILE A 179 5.59 -12.70 0.79
CA ILE A 179 6.31 -13.53 -0.18
C ILE A 179 6.22 -15.03 0.16
N VAL A 180 6.29 -15.40 1.44
CA VAL A 180 6.23 -16.79 1.89
C VAL A 180 4.98 -17.55 1.39
N PRO A 181 3.74 -17.05 1.56
CA PRO A 181 2.56 -17.74 1.06
C PRO A 181 2.51 -17.79 -0.47
N LEU A 182 2.97 -16.75 -1.18
CA LEU A 182 3.06 -16.77 -2.65
C LEU A 182 3.96 -17.90 -3.16
N LEU A 183 5.08 -18.14 -2.47
CA LEU A 183 5.97 -19.27 -2.78
C LEU A 183 5.37 -20.63 -2.40
N ALA A 184 4.60 -20.69 -1.31
CA ALA A 184 3.95 -21.93 -0.87
C ALA A 184 2.80 -22.35 -1.80
N GLU A 185 1.99 -21.39 -2.28
CA GLU A 185 0.90 -21.64 -3.22
C GLU A 185 1.41 -22.06 -4.61
N ALA A 186 2.60 -21.58 -4.99
CA ALA A 186 3.24 -21.94 -6.26
C ALA A 186 3.95 -23.31 -6.25
N ALA A 187 4.14 -23.93 -5.08
CA ALA A 187 4.76 -25.25 -4.99
C ALA A 187 3.79 -26.35 -5.47
N PRO A 188 4.23 -27.30 -6.32
CA PRO A 188 3.37 -28.40 -6.74
C PRO A 188 2.99 -29.26 -5.52
N PRO A 189 1.76 -29.81 -5.46
CA PRO A 189 1.38 -30.72 -4.39
C PRO A 189 2.32 -31.93 -4.41
N THR A 190 3.06 -32.12 -3.32
CA THR A 190 3.86 -33.33 -3.10
C THR A 190 2.92 -34.53 -3.08
N LYS A 191 3.08 -35.43 -4.05
CA LYS A 191 2.38 -36.71 -4.13
C LYS A 191 2.96 -37.71 -3.13
#